data_AF-A0A6C8GRE5-F1
#
_entry.id   AF-A0A6C8GRE5-F1
#
_cell.length_a   1.000
_cell.length_b   1.000
_cell.length_c   1.000
_cell.angle_alpha   90.00
_cell.angle_beta   90.00
_cell.angle_gamma   90.00
#
_symmetry.space_group_name_H-M   'P 1'
#
loop_
_entity.id
_entity.type
_entity.pdbx_description
1 polymer ?
#
loop_
_entity_poly.entity_id
_entity_poly.type
_entity_poly.pdbx_seq_one_letter_code
_entity_poly.pdbx_strand_id
1 'polypeptide(L)'
;MIDGCCWRCDTKVERKEIPQWFIKITAYADELLRDLDKLDHWPDTVKTMQRNWIGRSEGVEITFDVKGYDNTLTVYTTRPDTFMGATYLAVAAGHPLAQKGG
;
A
#
# COMPACT_ATOMS: atom_id res chain seq x y z
N MET A 1 -14.03 4.61 5.37
CA MET A 1 -13.97 3.70 6.52
C MET A 1 -13.36 4.48 7.65
N ILE A 2 -14.04 4.56 8.79
CA ILE A 2 -13.53 5.18 10.01
C ILE A 2 -13.51 4.05 11.04
N ASP A 3 -12.34 3.75 11.60
CA ASP A 3 -12.15 2.74 12.65
C ASP A 3 -12.77 1.35 12.38
N GLY A 4 -12.80 0.87 11.13
CA GLY A 4 -13.43 -0.43 10.84
C GLY A 4 -14.86 -0.35 10.27
N CYS A 5 -15.50 0.80 10.40
CA CYS A 5 -16.95 0.94 10.23
C CYS A 5 -17.34 1.84 9.05
N CYS A 6 -18.61 1.70 8.65
CA CYS A 6 -19.25 2.56 7.67
C CYS A 6 -19.32 3.98 8.22
N TRP A 7 -18.90 4.96 7.41
CA TRP A 7 -18.83 6.37 7.82
C TRP A 7 -20.18 7.01 8.15
N ARG A 8 -21.30 6.36 7.79
CA ARG A 8 -22.66 6.90 7.95
C ARG A 8 -23.52 6.12 8.95
N CYS A 9 -23.36 4.80 9.03
CA CYS A 9 -24.27 3.93 9.80
C CYS A 9 -23.57 3.05 10.83
N ASP A 10 -22.26 3.24 11.05
CA ASP A 10 -21.46 2.56 12.09
C ASP A 10 -21.47 1.01 12.04
N THR A 11 -21.99 0.43 10.97
CA THR A 11 -21.94 -1.02 10.73
C THR A 11 -20.54 -1.45 10.31
N LYS A 12 -20.16 -2.69 10.67
CA LYS A 12 -18.88 -3.27 10.30
C LYS A 12 -18.76 -3.39 8.78
N VAL A 13 -17.63 -2.92 8.25
CA VAL A 13 -17.33 -3.02 6.82
C VAL A 13 -16.69 -4.38 6.54
N GLU A 14 -17.22 -5.09 5.54
CA GLU A 14 -16.64 -6.31 5.01
C GLU A 14 -15.90 -6.05 3.69
N ARG A 15 -14.87 -6.86 3.41
CA ARG A 15 -14.17 -6.84 2.12
C ARG A 15 -14.85 -7.80 1.16
N LYS A 16 -15.18 -7.32 -0.04
CA LYS A 16 -15.80 -8.12 -1.09
C LYS A 16 -15.20 -7.75 -2.45
N GLU A 17 -14.94 -8.75 -3.29
CA GLU A 17 -14.42 -8.55 -4.64
C GLU A 17 -15.58 -8.32 -5.61
N ILE A 18 -15.72 -7.10 -6.10
CA ILE A 18 -16.74 -6.70 -7.08
C ILE A 18 -16.09 -5.76 -8.10
N PRO A 19 -16.35 -5.92 -9.40
CA PRO A 19 -15.92 -4.94 -10.39
C PRO A 19 -16.50 -3.55 -10.09
N GLN A 20 -15.63 -2.57 -9.86
CA GLN A 20 -16.00 -1.17 -9.68
C GLN A 20 -15.11 -0.26 -10.49
N TRP A 21 -15.60 0.94 -10.76
CA TRP A 21 -14.82 2.01 -11.37
C TRP A 21 -13.90 2.65 -10.34
N PHE A 22 -12.63 2.82 -10.71
CA PHE A 22 -11.62 3.50 -9.90
C PHE A 22 -11.07 4.70 -10.65
N ILE A 23 -10.91 5.82 -9.94
CA ILE A 23 -10.17 6.98 -10.45
C ILE A 23 -8.70 6.77 -10.09
N LYS A 24 -7.78 6.97 -11.06
CA LYS A 24 -6.33 6.83 -10.86
C LYS A 24 -5.74 8.03 -10.10
N ILE A 25 -6.25 8.31 -8.91
CA ILE A 25 -5.79 9.40 -8.05
C ILE A 25 -4.31 9.28 -7.69
N THR A 26 -3.78 8.06 -7.64
CA THR A 26 -2.36 7.78 -7.40
C THR A 26 -1.43 8.38 -8.46
N ALA A 27 -1.91 8.67 -9.68
CA ALA A 27 -1.13 9.37 -10.69
C ALA A 27 -0.82 10.83 -10.29
N TYR A 28 -1.61 11.43 -9.39
CA TYR A 28 -1.45 12.78 -8.89
C TYR A 28 -0.89 12.82 -7.45
N ALA A 29 -0.52 11.69 -6.86
CA ALA A 29 -0.10 11.63 -5.45
C ALA A 29 1.11 12.53 -5.15
N ASP A 30 2.10 12.58 -6.06
CA ASP A 30 3.29 13.43 -5.92
C ASP A 30 2.94 14.92 -6.04
N GLU A 31 2.03 15.28 -6.95
CA GLU A 31 1.57 16.67 -7.13
C GLU A 31 0.80 17.13 -5.89
N LEU A 32 -0.18 16.33 -5.45
CA LEU A 32 -0.95 16.59 -4.23
C LEU A 32 -0.04 16.77 -3.02
N LEU A 33 1.01 15.95 -2.89
CA LEU A 33 1.95 16.05 -1.77
C LEU A 33 2.79 17.33 -1.81
N ARG A 34 3.33 17.68 -2.98
CA ARG A 34 4.17 18.88 -3.15
C ARG A 34 3.37 20.16 -3.01
N ASP A 35 2.14 20.18 -3.51
CA ASP A 35 1.31 21.38 -3.49
C ASP A 35 0.76 21.70 -2.10
N LEU A 36 0.77 20.75 -1.14
CA LEU A 36 0.51 21.05 0.27
C LEU A 36 1.46 22.13 0.85
N ASP A 37 2.68 22.21 0.33
CA ASP A 37 3.68 23.20 0.79
C ASP A 37 3.38 24.60 0.27
N LYS A 38 2.52 24.75 -0.75
CA LYS A 38 2.06 26.04 -1.28
C LYS A 38 0.83 26.60 -0.55
N LEU A 39 0.20 25.79 0.32
CA LEU A 39 -1.02 26.15 1.04
C LEU A 39 -0.69 26.84 2.37
N ASP A 40 -0.18 28.07 2.29
CA ASP A 40 0.26 28.85 3.46
C ASP A 40 -0.88 29.17 4.43
N HIS A 41 -2.11 29.29 3.92
CA HIS A 41 -3.30 29.61 4.71
C HIS A 41 -4.00 28.37 5.31
N TRP A 42 -3.48 27.17 5.09
CA TRP A 42 -4.06 25.94 5.63
C TRP A 42 -3.48 25.60 7.00
N PRO A 43 -4.31 25.10 7.95
CA PRO A 43 -3.80 24.62 9.22
C PRO A 43 -2.78 23.49 9.05
N ASP A 44 -1.68 23.56 9.79
CA ASP A 44 -0.61 22.55 9.72
C ASP A 44 -1.09 21.15 10.11
N THR A 45 -2.10 21.07 10.97
CA THR A 45 -2.76 19.80 11.33
C THR A 45 -3.42 19.14 10.12
N VAL A 46 -4.09 19.92 9.27
CA VAL A 46 -4.74 19.41 8.05
C VAL A 46 -3.69 18.98 7.03
N LYS A 47 -2.64 19.78 6.82
CA LYS A 47 -1.52 19.41 5.95
C LYS A 47 -0.86 18.11 6.42
N THR A 48 -0.63 17.96 7.73
CA THR A 48 -0.04 16.75 8.33
C THR A 48 -0.94 15.52 8.14
N MET A 49 -2.25 15.64 8.36
CA MET A 49 -3.20 14.56 8.11
C MET A 49 -3.16 14.10 6.65
N GLN A 50 -3.11 15.02 5.69
CA GLN A 50 -3.01 14.66 4.27
C GLN A 50 -1.67 14.01 3.90
N ARG A 51 -0.54 14.52 4.41
CA ARG A 51 0.78 13.89 4.17
C ARG A 51 0.79 12.44 4.68
N ASN A 52 0.25 12.21 5.87
CA ASN A 52 0.16 10.87 6.46
C ASN A 52 -0.80 9.96 5.70
N TRP A 53 -1.91 10.49 5.17
CA TRP A 53 -2.87 9.74 4.37
C TRP A 53 -2.33 9.36 2.98
N ILE A 54 -1.63 10.28 2.32
CA ILE A 54 -0.96 10.02 1.03
C ILE A 54 0.14 8.97 1.24
N GLY A 55 0.89 9.06 2.35
CA GLY A 55 1.76 7.98 2.80
C GLY A 55 2.87 7.62 1.80
N ARG A 56 3.46 8.63 1.14
CA ARG A 56 4.57 8.42 0.18
C ARG A 56 5.72 7.74 0.91
N SER A 57 6.10 6.58 0.40
CA SER A 57 7.28 5.85 0.86
C SER A 57 8.20 5.60 -0.33
N GLU A 58 9.50 5.71 -0.08
CA GLU A 58 10.53 5.35 -1.04
C GLU A 58 11.16 4.04 -0.57
N GLY A 59 11.36 3.11 -1.50
CA GLY A 59 11.80 1.76 -1.20
C GLY A 59 12.36 1.08 -2.43
N VAL A 60 12.71 -0.18 -2.26
CA VAL A 60 13.33 -1.01 -3.30
C VAL A 60 12.47 -2.23 -3.54
N GLU A 61 12.32 -2.59 -4.81
CA GLU A 61 11.78 -3.87 -5.24
C GLU A 61 12.91 -4.90 -5.37
N ILE A 62 12.72 -6.06 -4.77
CA ILE A 62 13.69 -7.15 -4.80
C ILE A 62 13.01 -8.39 -5.39
N THR A 63 13.61 -8.94 -6.43
CA THR A 63 13.07 -10.11 -7.14
C THR A 63 13.80 -11.37 -6.71
N PHE A 64 13.03 -12.37 -6.29
CA PHE A 64 13.51 -13.68 -5.87
C PHE A 64 13.08 -14.77 -6.85
N ASP A 65 14.02 -15.66 -7.17
CA ASP A 65 13.72 -16.92 -7.82
C ASP A 65 13.27 -17.94 -6.78
N VAL A 66 12.16 -18.61 -7.04
CA VAL A 66 11.60 -19.62 -6.13
C VAL A 66 11.78 -21.00 -6.74
N LYS A 67 12.46 -21.89 -6.02
CA LYS A 67 12.70 -23.26 -6.50
C LYS A 67 11.36 -23.99 -6.71
N GLY A 68 11.15 -24.49 -7.92
CA GLY A 68 9.91 -25.20 -8.30
C GLY A 68 8.77 -24.27 -8.70
N TYR A 69 9.05 -22.99 -8.95
CA TYR A 69 8.09 -22.01 -9.45
C TYR A 69 8.68 -21.32 -10.68
N ASP A 70 7.97 -21.38 -11.81
CA ASP A 70 8.48 -20.86 -13.10
C ASP A 70 8.47 -19.33 -13.20
N ASN A 71 7.82 -18.64 -12.25
CA ASN A 71 7.76 -17.19 -12.19
C ASN A 71 8.65 -16.68 -11.04
N THR A 72 8.88 -15.38 -11.00
CA THR A 72 9.61 -14.74 -9.90
C THR A 72 8.65 -14.23 -8.83
N LEU A 73 9.18 -14.01 -7.62
CA LEU A 73 8.49 -13.34 -6.52
C LEU A 73 9.15 -11.98 -6.28
N THR A 74 8.45 -10.89 -6.57
CA THR A 74 8.92 -9.53 -6.28
C THR A 74 8.34 -9.03 -4.96
N VAL A 75 9.19 -8.53 -4.08
CA VAL A 75 8.81 -7.92 -2.80
C VAL A 75 9.23 -6.45 -2.77
N TYR A 76 8.46 -5.61 -2.07
CA TYR A 76 8.78 -4.21 -1.83
C TYR A 76 9.19 -4.00 -0.37
N THR A 77 10.26 -3.24 -0.12
CA THR A 77 10.67 -2.84 1.22
C THR A 77 11.18 -1.39 1.24
N THR A 78 10.81 -0.65 2.28
CA THR A 78 11.39 0.67 2.58
C THR A 78 12.70 0.57 3.37
N ARG A 79 13.10 -0.65 3.76
CA ARG A 79 14.29 -0.95 4.55
C ARG A 79 15.22 -1.95 3.85
N PRO A 80 15.84 -1.58 2.71
CA PRO A 80 16.75 -2.48 1.99
C PRO A 80 18.00 -2.83 2.79
N ASP A 81 18.37 -2.01 3.78
CA ASP A 81 19.45 -2.26 4.75
C ASP A 81 19.27 -3.59 5.52
N THR A 82 18.02 -3.98 5.77
CA THR A 82 17.69 -5.19 6.54
C THR A 82 17.70 -6.48 5.71
N PHE A 83 18.00 -6.40 4.42
CA PHE A 83 17.88 -7.51 3.48
C PHE A 83 18.65 -8.77 3.92
N MET A 84 19.89 -8.60 4.38
CA MET A 84 20.74 -9.73 4.80
C MET A 84 20.22 -10.47 6.05
N GLY A 85 19.26 -9.87 6.77
CA GLY A 85 18.61 -10.47 7.94
C GLY A 85 17.28 -11.15 7.64
N ALA A 86 16.80 -11.14 6.39
CA ALA A 86 15.53 -11.75 6.02
C ALA A 86 15.64 -13.29 6.08
N THR A 87 14.88 -13.92 6.99
CA THR A 87 14.92 -15.39 7.22
C THR A 87 13.80 -16.14 6.50
N TYR A 88 12.73 -15.46 6.12
CA TYR A 88 11.62 -16.03 5.35
C TYR A 88 10.90 -14.93 4.56
N LEU A 89 10.12 -15.33 3.57
CA LEU A 89 9.23 -14.45 2.81
C LEU A 89 7.78 -14.79 3.17
N ALA A 90 6.99 -13.78 3.50
CA ALA A 90 5.55 -13.93 3.72
C ALA A 90 4.80 -13.48 2.46
N VAL A 91 3.81 -14.28 2.05
CA VAL A 91 3.02 -14.03 0.85
C VAL A 91 1.54 -14.00 1.23
N ALA A 92 0.78 -13.06 0.65
CA ALA A 92 -0.66 -12.95 0.90
C ALA A 92 -1.40 -14.21 0.42
N ALA A 93 -2.44 -14.64 1.14
CA ALA A 93 -3.21 -15.84 0.80
C ALA A 93 -3.81 -15.83 -0.61
N GLY A 94 -4.14 -14.64 -1.15
CA GLY A 94 -4.65 -14.49 -2.51
C GLY A 94 -3.58 -14.51 -3.62
N HIS A 95 -2.29 -14.49 -3.28
CA HIS A 95 -1.21 -14.44 -4.27
C HIS A 95 -1.12 -15.76 -5.07
N PRO A 96 -0.81 -15.74 -6.38
CA PRO A 96 -0.75 -16.94 -7.22
C PRO A 96 0.13 -18.06 -6.67
N LEU A 97 1.24 -17.71 -6.01
CA LEU A 97 2.14 -18.67 -5.37
C LEU A 97 1.49 -19.40 -4.18
N ALA A 98 0.65 -18.72 -3.40
CA ALA A 98 -0.03 -19.33 -2.25
C ALA A 98 -1.16 -20.29 -2.69
N GLN A 99 -1.83 -19.99 -3.81
CA GLN A 99 -2.89 -20.85 -4.36
C GLN A 99 -2.38 -22.20 -4.89
N LYS A 100 -1.08 -22.34 -5.21
CA LYS A 100 -0.48 -23.60 -5.66
C LYS A 100 -0.09 -24.54 -4.51
N GLY A 101 0.05 -24.02 -3.29
CA GLY A 101 0.51 -24.76 -2.11
C GLY A 101 -0.60 -25.23 -1.16
N GLY A 102 -1.87 -24.99 -1.52
CA GLY A 102 -3.06 -25.42 -0.77
C GLY A 102 -3.69 -26.69 -1.34
#